data_AF-A0A6J4SUN5-F1
#
_entry.id   AF-A0A6J4SUN5-F1
#
_cell.length_a   1.000
_cell.length_b   1.000
_cell.length_c   1.000
_cell.angle_alpha   90.00
_cell.angle_beta   90.00
_cell.angle_gamma   90.00
#
_symmetry.space_group_name_H-M   'P 1'
#
loop_
_entity.id
_entity.type
_entity.pdbx_description
1 polymer ?
#
loop_
_entity_poly.entity_id
_entity_poly.type
_entity_poly.pdbx_seq_one_letter_code
_entity_poly.pdbx_strand_id
1 'polypeptide(L)'
;GVPGVSVDVLVEPFYEWVVDASGIKGARPEISGVTYVDDPMPYIERKLLTVNTGHSAIAYLGYARGLATIHAALRDAAVREGATKALEETGLLLAHEHGFDPEELREYRQKVIARFENPRISDEVTRVARAPIRKLGHDERFVGPALRLMEMGREPRHLAAVVRTILGFDHPQDPEAVELQETIRAGGERRALARYAGVEEDHPLVDLVLERSDPARG
;
A
#
# COMPACT_ATOMS: atom_id res chain seq x y z
N GLY A 1 33.96 4.96 -19.89
CA GLY A 1 33.29 4.33 -18.74
C GLY A 1 34.34 4.01 -17.70
N VAL A 2 34.06 4.22 -16.41
CA VAL A 2 34.96 3.85 -15.32
C VAL A 2 34.99 2.31 -15.24
N PRO A 3 36.16 1.64 -15.36
CA PRO A 3 36.23 0.19 -15.23
C PRO A 3 35.84 -0.24 -13.80
N GLY A 4 34.88 -1.16 -13.68
CA GLY A 4 34.54 -1.81 -12.40
C GLY A 4 33.16 -1.48 -11.81
N VAL A 5 32.37 -0.59 -12.41
CA VAL A 5 30.96 -0.41 -12.06
C VAL A 5 30.12 -1.15 -13.09
N SER A 6 29.49 -2.26 -12.69
CA SER A 6 28.49 -2.93 -13.52
C SER A 6 27.29 -1.98 -13.71
N VAL A 7 26.79 -1.90 -14.94
CA VAL A 7 25.56 -1.18 -15.30
C VAL A 7 24.35 -2.11 -15.31
N ASP A 8 24.51 -3.35 -14.84
CA ASP A 8 23.45 -4.34 -14.85
C ASP A 8 22.38 -3.98 -13.82
N VAL A 9 21.13 -4.00 -14.27
CA VAL A 9 19.96 -3.77 -13.43
C VAL A 9 19.03 -4.97 -13.58
N LEU A 10 18.71 -5.61 -12.45
CA LEU A 10 17.69 -6.64 -12.41
C LEU A 10 16.31 -5.97 -12.34
N VAL A 11 15.46 -6.29 -13.31
CA VAL A 11 14.06 -5.82 -13.35
C VAL A 11 13.11 -7.01 -13.39
N GLU A 12 11.90 -6.83 -12.87
CA GLU A 12 10.83 -7.80 -13.09
C GLU A 12 10.34 -7.74 -14.56
N PRO A 13 9.80 -8.84 -15.12
CA PRO A 13 9.27 -8.83 -16.49
C PRO A 13 8.04 -7.94 -16.67
N PHE A 14 7.30 -7.64 -15.59
CA PHE A 14 6.11 -6.81 -15.65
C PHE A 14 6.49 -5.33 -15.80
N TYR A 15 5.83 -4.65 -16.73
CA TYR A 15 5.91 -3.21 -16.87
C TYR A 15 4.52 -2.64 -17.22
N GLU A 16 4.28 -1.42 -16.80
CA GLU A 16 3.09 -0.65 -17.16
C GLU A 16 3.51 0.82 -17.31
N TRP A 17 3.37 1.37 -18.51
CA TRP A 17 3.67 2.77 -18.78
C TRP A 17 2.46 3.45 -19.39
N VAL A 18 1.75 4.21 -18.56
CA VAL A 18 0.57 5.00 -18.96
C VAL A 18 0.98 6.48 -19.09
N VAL A 19 0.59 7.12 -20.19
CA VAL A 19 0.91 8.52 -20.51
C VAL A 19 -0.37 9.27 -20.84
N ASP A 20 -0.52 10.45 -20.23
CA ASP A 20 -1.55 11.42 -20.59
C ASP A 20 -1.30 11.97 -22.00
N ALA A 21 -2.17 11.59 -22.92
CA ALA A 21 -2.14 11.99 -24.32
C ALA A 21 -2.55 13.45 -24.52
N SER A 22 -3.39 14.00 -23.63
CA SER A 22 -3.92 15.35 -23.74
C SER A 22 -2.84 16.42 -23.57
N GLY A 23 -1.78 16.10 -22.81
CA GLY A 23 -0.61 16.96 -22.60
C GLY A 23 0.40 16.94 -23.74
N ILE A 24 0.24 16.08 -24.75
CA ILE A 24 1.23 15.93 -25.82
C ILE A 24 1.16 17.10 -26.80
N LYS A 25 2.31 17.75 -27.02
CA LYS A 25 2.46 18.79 -28.05
C LYS A 25 2.99 18.18 -29.34
N GLY A 26 2.24 18.36 -30.43
CA GLY A 26 2.62 17.84 -31.75
C GLY A 26 2.17 16.39 -31.96
N ALA A 27 2.87 15.66 -32.82
CA ALA A 27 2.52 14.27 -33.11
C ALA A 27 2.83 13.37 -31.91
N ARG A 28 1.86 12.52 -31.55
CA ARG A 28 2.05 11.47 -30.54
C ARG A 28 3.13 10.48 -31.02
N PRO A 29 4.21 10.26 -30.25
CA PRO A 29 5.23 9.30 -30.63
C PRO A 29 4.70 7.87 -30.52
N GLU A 30 5.15 7.00 -31.42
CA GLU A 30 4.83 5.57 -31.38
C GLU A 30 5.95 4.83 -30.63
N ILE A 31 5.72 4.57 -29.34
CA ILE A 31 6.66 3.86 -28.47
C ILE A 31 6.02 2.53 -28.07
N SER A 32 6.69 1.42 -28.38
CA SER A 32 6.25 0.08 -27.97
C SER A 32 6.21 -0.03 -26.45
N GLY A 33 5.12 -0.56 -25.91
CA GLY A 33 4.90 -0.73 -24.47
C GLY A 33 4.31 0.49 -23.75
N VAL A 34 3.99 1.58 -24.47
CA VAL A 34 3.32 2.76 -23.91
C VAL A 34 1.83 2.76 -24.21
N THR A 35 1.03 2.91 -23.17
CA THR A 35 -0.41 3.12 -23.27
C THR A 35 -0.69 4.62 -23.13
N TYR A 36 -1.24 5.23 -24.18
CA TYR A 36 -1.67 6.62 -24.17
C TYR A 36 -3.15 6.70 -23.82
N VAL A 37 -3.51 7.55 -22.85
CA VAL A 37 -4.89 7.72 -22.36
C VAL A 37 -5.21 9.21 -22.21
N ASP A 38 -6.48 9.57 -22.27
CA ASP A 38 -6.90 10.97 -22.10
C ASP A 38 -6.99 11.38 -20.61
N ASP A 39 -7.21 10.41 -19.72
CA ASP A 39 -7.18 10.62 -18.27
C ASP A 39 -6.35 9.51 -17.59
N PRO A 40 -5.19 9.84 -16.99
CA PRO A 40 -4.36 8.87 -16.30
C PRO A 40 -4.84 8.54 -14.88
N MET A 41 -5.78 9.31 -14.31
CA MET A 41 -6.17 9.18 -12.90
C MET A 41 -6.64 7.78 -12.50
N PRO A 42 -7.51 7.09 -13.27
CA PRO A 42 -7.91 5.72 -12.96
C PRO A 42 -6.74 4.74 -12.85
N TYR A 43 -5.71 4.91 -13.69
CA TYR A 43 -4.53 4.05 -13.70
C TYR A 43 -3.58 4.36 -12.54
N ILE A 44 -3.37 5.64 -12.25
CA ILE A 44 -2.59 6.10 -11.09
C ILE A 44 -3.20 5.54 -9.81
N GLU A 45 -4.52 5.67 -9.67
CA GLU A 45 -5.23 5.22 -8.48
C GLU A 45 -5.27 3.69 -8.38
N ARG A 46 -5.56 2.97 -9.47
CA ARG A 46 -5.47 1.50 -9.49
C ARG A 46 -4.10 1.00 -9.05
N LYS A 47 -3.03 1.65 -9.50
CA LYS A 47 -1.66 1.31 -9.09
C LYS A 47 -1.43 1.63 -7.60
N LEU A 48 -1.85 2.80 -7.13
CA LEU A 48 -1.73 3.20 -5.73
C LEU A 48 -2.46 2.21 -4.82
N LEU A 49 -3.73 1.95 -5.12
CA LEU A 49 -4.64 1.16 -4.30
C LEU A 49 -4.49 -0.36 -4.46
N THR A 50 -3.70 -0.80 -5.45
CA THR A 50 -3.38 -2.23 -5.62
C THR A 50 -1.91 -2.53 -5.37
N VAL A 51 -1.01 -1.97 -6.17
CA VAL A 51 0.42 -2.28 -6.07
C VAL A 51 1.01 -1.70 -4.79
N ASN A 52 0.79 -0.41 -4.51
CA ASN A 52 1.39 0.21 -3.32
C ASN A 52 0.73 -0.27 -2.02
N THR A 53 -0.61 -0.32 -1.98
CA THR A 53 -1.36 -0.86 -0.84
C THR A 53 -0.95 -2.31 -0.55
N GLY A 54 -0.94 -3.18 -1.56
CA GLY A 54 -0.59 -4.60 -1.40
C GLY A 54 0.83 -4.79 -0.88
N HIS A 55 1.82 -4.14 -1.50
CA HIS A 55 3.21 -4.27 -1.08
C HIS A 55 3.43 -3.75 0.34
N SER A 56 2.78 -2.64 0.69
CA SER A 56 2.89 -2.04 2.02
C SER A 56 2.18 -2.89 3.08
N ALA A 57 1.00 -3.45 2.76
CA ALA A 57 0.26 -4.33 3.65
C ALA A 57 1.06 -5.59 4.00
N ILE A 58 1.65 -6.24 2.99
CA ILE A 58 2.52 -7.41 3.19
C ILE A 58 3.70 -7.05 4.08
N ALA A 59 4.32 -5.89 3.87
CA ALA A 59 5.47 -5.44 4.65
C ALA A 59 5.13 -5.22 6.13
N TYR A 60 4.06 -4.49 6.44
CA TYR A 60 3.69 -4.22 7.84
C TYR A 60 3.16 -5.45 8.56
N LEU A 61 2.31 -6.26 7.90
CA LEU A 61 1.84 -7.53 8.45
C LEU A 61 3.00 -8.52 8.67
N GLY A 62 3.95 -8.58 7.73
CA GLY A 62 5.16 -9.39 7.85
C GLY A 62 6.07 -8.92 8.99
N TYR A 63 6.28 -7.60 9.11
CA TYR A 63 7.06 -7.01 10.20
C TYR A 63 6.46 -7.31 11.58
N ALA A 64 5.14 -7.15 11.72
CA ALA A 64 4.41 -7.49 12.93
C ALA A 64 4.61 -8.96 13.35
N ARG A 65 4.90 -9.85 12.40
CA ARG A 65 5.15 -11.28 12.64
C ARG A 65 6.64 -11.65 12.70
N GLY A 66 7.53 -10.65 12.70
CA GLY A 66 8.99 -10.87 12.75
C GLY A 66 9.59 -11.48 11.47
N LEU A 67 8.89 -11.38 10.33
CA LEU A 67 9.35 -11.91 9.04
C LEU A 67 10.23 -10.88 8.33
N ALA A 68 11.41 -11.31 7.87
CA ALA A 68 12.43 -10.40 7.32
C ALA A 68 12.09 -9.86 5.93
N THR A 69 11.52 -10.69 5.05
CA THR A 69 11.36 -10.37 3.62
C THR A 69 9.93 -10.48 3.13
N ILE A 70 9.60 -9.79 2.04
CA ILE A 70 8.29 -9.86 1.37
C ILE A 70 7.96 -11.29 0.94
N HIS A 71 8.93 -12.04 0.40
CA HIS A 71 8.74 -13.44 0.03
C HIS A 71 8.44 -14.31 1.27
N ALA A 72 9.14 -14.12 2.39
CA ALA A 72 8.84 -14.85 3.63
C ALA A 72 7.45 -14.48 4.18
N ALA A 73 7.11 -13.19 4.13
CA ALA A 73 5.80 -12.68 4.54
C ALA A 73 4.66 -13.31 3.73
N LEU A 74 4.79 -13.46 2.42
CA LEU A 74 3.76 -14.07 1.55
C LEU A 74 3.60 -15.59 1.71
N ARG A 75 4.53 -16.25 2.39
CA ARG A 75 4.42 -17.67 2.76
C ARG A 75 3.66 -17.87 4.07
N ASP A 76 3.52 -16.82 4.88
CA ASP A 76 2.63 -16.84 6.03
C ASP A 76 1.18 -16.65 5.56
N ALA A 77 0.32 -17.60 5.92
CA ALA A 77 -1.07 -17.62 5.46
C ALA A 77 -1.87 -16.41 5.96
N ALA A 78 -1.61 -15.95 7.20
CA ALA A 78 -2.31 -14.82 7.78
C ALA A 78 -1.91 -13.50 7.10
N VAL A 79 -0.62 -13.33 6.77
CA VAL A 79 -0.15 -12.16 6.01
C VAL A 79 -0.76 -12.16 4.61
N ARG A 80 -0.72 -13.29 3.89
CA ARG A 80 -1.31 -13.40 2.55
C ARG A 80 -2.79 -13.07 2.57
N GLU A 81 -3.54 -13.64 3.52
CA GLU A 81 -4.97 -13.40 3.66
C GLU A 81 -5.26 -11.93 3.99
N GLY A 82 -4.56 -11.36 4.97
CA GLY A 82 -4.73 -9.95 5.37
C GLY A 82 -4.47 -8.98 4.21
N ALA A 83 -3.38 -9.17 3.47
CA ALA A 83 -3.08 -8.36 2.29
C ALA A 83 -4.12 -8.54 1.17
N THR A 84 -4.55 -9.78 0.92
CA THR A 84 -5.57 -10.06 -0.10
C THR A 84 -6.88 -9.37 0.22
N LYS A 85 -7.37 -9.46 1.47
CA LYS A 85 -8.63 -8.83 1.88
C LYS A 85 -8.56 -7.30 1.90
N ALA A 86 -7.41 -6.72 2.28
CA ALA A 86 -7.21 -5.28 2.15
C ALA A 86 -7.28 -4.81 0.69
N LEU A 87 -6.76 -5.61 -0.25
CA LEU A 87 -6.87 -5.31 -1.69
C LEU A 87 -8.27 -5.55 -2.26
N GLU A 88 -9.05 -6.47 -1.68
CA GLU A 88 -10.46 -6.63 -2.03
C GLU A 88 -11.26 -5.39 -1.65
N GLU A 89 -11.03 -4.82 -0.46
CA GLU A 89 -11.65 -3.57 -0.01
C GLU A 89 -11.33 -2.39 -0.95
N THR A 90 -10.05 -2.19 -1.31
CA THR A 90 -9.70 -1.14 -2.28
C THR A 90 -10.21 -1.44 -3.70
N GLY A 91 -10.35 -2.71 -4.06
CA GLY A 91 -10.97 -3.13 -5.32
C GLY A 91 -12.42 -2.70 -5.44
N LEU A 92 -13.17 -2.65 -4.34
CA LEU A 92 -14.55 -2.14 -4.33
C LEU A 92 -14.61 -0.65 -4.68
N LEU A 93 -13.68 0.15 -4.17
CA LEU A 93 -13.56 1.58 -4.53
C LEU A 93 -13.24 1.76 -6.00
N LEU A 94 -12.23 1.03 -6.50
CA LEU A 94 -11.80 1.12 -7.89
C LEU A 94 -12.94 0.77 -8.86
N ALA A 95 -13.73 -0.26 -8.54
CA ALA A 95 -14.90 -0.60 -9.34
C ALA A 95 -15.99 0.49 -9.28
N HIS A 96 -16.20 1.10 -8.11
CA HIS A 96 -17.24 2.10 -7.90
C HIS A 96 -16.91 3.46 -8.53
N GLU A 97 -15.71 3.97 -8.30
CA GLU A 97 -15.30 5.33 -8.67
C GLU A 97 -14.82 5.42 -10.12
N HIS A 98 -14.15 4.37 -10.61
CA HIS A 98 -13.53 4.36 -11.95
C HIS A 98 -14.19 3.40 -12.93
N GLY A 99 -15.21 2.64 -12.49
CA GLY A 99 -15.94 1.72 -13.36
C GLY A 99 -15.12 0.52 -13.84
N PHE A 100 -14.01 0.18 -13.16
CA PHE A 100 -13.23 -1.00 -13.50
C PHE A 100 -14.07 -2.27 -13.32
N ASP A 101 -13.89 -3.22 -14.23
CA ASP A 101 -14.54 -4.51 -14.12
C ASP A 101 -14.04 -5.30 -12.88
N PRO A 102 -14.94 -5.82 -12.02
CA PRO A 102 -14.55 -6.54 -10.82
C PRO A 102 -13.72 -7.82 -11.07
N GLU A 103 -13.93 -8.51 -12.18
CA GLU A 103 -13.14 -9.68 -12.59
C GLU A 103 -11.74 -9.26 -12.98
N GLU A 104 -11.60 -8.23 -13.82
CA GLU A 104 -10.30 -7.68 -14.21
C GLU A 104 -9.49 -7.20 -13.00
N LEU A 105 -10.15 -6.52 -12.05
CA LEU A 105 -9.50 -6.12 -10.80
C LEU A 105 -9.05 -7.34 -9.99
N ARG A 106 -9.84 -8.42 -9.96
CA ARG A 106 -9.46 -9.64 -9.25
C ARG A 106 -8.23 -10.30 -9.87
N GLU A 107 -8.21 -10.43 -11.18
CA GLU A 107 -7.04 -10.94 -11.89
C GLU A 107 -5.81 -10.05 -11.69
N TYR A 108 -5.99 -8.72 -11.73
CA TYR A 108 -4.91 -7.77 -11.51
C TYR A 108 -4.32 -7.90 -10.10
N ARG A 109 -5.16 -8.03 -9.06
CA ARG A 109 -4.70 -8.31 -7.68
C ARG A 109 -3.89 -9.60 -7.59
N GLN A 110 -4.38 -10.69 -8.19
CA GLN A 110 -3.67 -11.98 -8.20
C GLN A 110 -2.31 -11.88 -8.89
N LYS A 111 -2.25 -11.21 -10.05
CA LYS A 111 -1.01 -10.93 -10.77
C LYS A 111 -0.04 -10.12 -9.91
N VAL A 112 -0.52 -9.08 -9.20
CA VAL A 112 0.31 -8.26 -8.31
C VAL A 112 0.87 -9.07 -7.13
N ILE A 113 0.05 -9.88 -6.46
CA ILE A 113 0.54 -10.73 -5.35
C ILE A 113 1.58 -11.73 -5.86
N ALA A 114 1.31 -12.40 -6.99
CA ALA A 114 2.25 -13.35 -7.59
C ALA A 114 3.60 -12.70 -7.97
N ARG A 115 3.61 -11.42 -8.36
CA ARG A 115 4.86 -10.68 -8.63
C ARG A 115 5.70 -10.51 -7.37
N PHE A 116 5.07 -10.22 -6.24
CA PHE A 116 5.77 -10.08 -4.95
C PHE A 116 6.30 -11.42 -4.40
N GLU A 117 5.80 -12.55 -4.87
CA GLU A 117 6.31 -13.88 -4.51
C GLU A 117 7.64 -14.23 -5.20
N ASN A 118 8.11 -13.44 -6.18
CA ASN A 118 9.32 -13.78 -6.92
C ASN A 118 10.57 -13.73 -6.01
N PRO A 119 11.20 -14.88 -5.68
CA PRO A 119 12.30 -14.92 -4.72
C PRO A 119 13.56 -14.23 -5.22
N ARG A 120 13.68 -13.96 -6.52
CA ARG A 120 14.83 -13.27 -7.12
C ARG A 120 14.82 -11.76 -6.89
N ILE A 121 13.69 -11.19 -6.46
CA ILE A 121 13.49 -9.74 -6.31
C ILE A 121 12.79 -9.46 -4.97
N SER A 122 13.07 -10.29 -3.95
CA SER A 122 12.44 -10.14 -2.64
C SER A 122 13.12 -9.05 -1.83
N ASP A 123 12.32 -8.07 -1.41
CA ASP A 123 12.77 -6.98 -0.57
C ASP A 123 12.65 -7.29 0.92
N GLU A 124 13.46 -6.63 1.74
CA GLU A 124 13.27 -6.60 3.20
C GLU A 124 11.97 -5.86 3.55
N VAL A 125 11.21 -6.39 4.51
CA VAL A 125 9.95 -5.77 4.94
C VAL A 125 10.18 -4.36 5.48
N THR A 126 11.29 -4.11 6.18
CA THR A 126 11.63 -2.80 6.76
C THR A 126 11.86 -1.74 5.68
N ARG A 127 12.52 -2.13 4.58
CA ARG A 127 12.76 -1.26 3.42
C ARG A 127 11.47 -0.90 2.70
N VAL A 128 10.53 -1.84 2.58
CA VAL A 128 9.21 -1.59 1.97
C VAL A 128 8.31 -0.80 2.92
N ALA A 129 8.35 -1.11 4.22
CA ALA A 129 7.57 -0.50 5.29
C ALA A 129 8.02 0.92 5.66
N ARG A 130 9.20 1.37 5.20
CA ARG A 130 9.72 2.72 5.49
C ARG A 130 8.72 3.86 5.24
N ALA A 131 8.90 4.97 5.96
CA ALA A 131 8.05 6.16 5.93
C ALA A 131 6.59 5.88 6.31
N PRO A 132 6.32 5.39 7.55
CA PRO A 132 4.97 5.09 8.03
C PRO A 132 4.07 6.32 8.17
N ILE A 133 4.58 7.47 8.59
CA ILE A 133 3.77 8.70 8.75
C ILE A 133 3.21 9.11 7.40
N ARG A 134 4.05 9.15 6.36
CA ARG A 134 3.61 9.43 4.98
C ARG A 134 2.52 8.46 4.52
N LYS A 135 2.63 7.17 4.85
CA LYS A 135 1.65 6.14 4.44
C LYS A 135 0.36 6.13 5.25
N LEU A 136 0.37 6.73 6.44
CA LEU A 136 -0.84 7.01 7.22
C LEU A 136 -1.58 8.24 6.70
N GLY A 137 -0.98 9.04 5.82
CA GLY A 137 -1.57 10.27 5.31
C GLY A 137 -2.99 10.09 4.74
N HIS A 138 -3.80 11.13 4.90
CA HIS A 138 -5.18 11.21 4.44
C HIS A 138 -5.37 10.76 2.98
N ASP A 139 -4.51 11.22 2.07
CA ASP A 139 -4.63 10.94 0.62
C ASP A 139 -3.80 9.74 0.17
N GLU A 140 -3.36 8.90 1.11
CA GLU A 140 -2.49 7.76 0.83
C GLU A 140 -3.22 6.42 0.88
N ARG A 141 -2.45 5.36 0.61
CA ARG A 141 -2.89 4.01 0.25
C ARG A 141 -3.70 3.23 1.30
N PHE A 142 -3.98 3.79 2.48
CA PHE A 142 -4.71 3.13 3.57
C PHE A 142 -5.83 3.98 4.16
N VAL A 143 -5.51 5.16 4.71
CA VAL A 143 -6.52 6.02 5.34
C VAL A 143 -7.48 6.58 4.32
N GLY A 144 -7.00 7.14 3.20
CA GLY A 144 -7.84 7.66 2.13
C GLY A 144 -8.88 6.68 1.59
N PRO A 145 -8.49 5.45 1.17
CA PRO A 145 -9.49 4.47 0.76
C PRO A 145 -10.38 4.00 1.93
N ALA A 146 -9.88 3.93 3.16
CA ALA A 146 -10.72 3.57 4.30
C ALA A 146 -11.85 4.60 4.53
N LEU A 147 -11.54 5.89 4.47
CA LEU A 147 -12.52 6.97 4.61
C LEU A 147 -13.58 6.91 3.51
N ARG A 148 -13.17 6.77 2.25
CA ARG A 148 -14.08 6.67 1.10
C ARG A 148 -14.98 5.43 1.16
N LEU A 149 -14.47 4.30 1.67
CA LEU A 149 -15.31 3.13 1.92
C LEU A 149 -16.41 3.42 2.95
N MET A 150 -16.07 4.15 4.03
CA MET A 150 -17.05 4.54 5.04
C MET A 150 -18.12 5.48 4.48
N GLU A 151 -17.75 6.42 3.60
CA GLU A 151 -18.69 7.27 2.87
C GLU A 151 -19.66 6.45 1.99
N MET A 152 -19.19 5.33 1.43
CA MET A 152 -20.02 4.36 0.69
C MET A 152 -20.82 3.40 1.60
N GLY A 153 -20.81 3.60 2.93
CA GLY A 153 -21.45 2.71 3.88
C GLY A 153 -20.83 1.31 3.93
N ARG A 154 -19.52 1.22 3.69
CA ARG A 154 -18.72 0.00 3.83
C ARG A 154 -17.71 0.17 4.96
N GLU A 155 -17.61 -0.82 5.83
CA GLU A 155 -16.63 -0.79 6.91
C GLU A 155 -15.27 -1.32 6.44
N PRO A 156 -14.18 -0.52 6.49
CA PRO A 156 -12.86 -0.88 5.96
C PRO A 156 -12.05 -1.72 6.95
N ARG A 157 -12.54 -2.93 7.25
CA ARG A 157 -12.04 -3.79 8.34
C ARG A 157 -10.57 -4.19 8.16
N HIS A 158 -10.16 -4.53 6.94
CA HIS A 158 -8.84 -5.07 6.65
C HIS A 158 -7.82 -3.96 6.42
N LEU A 159 -8.22 -2.84 5.80
CA LEU A 159 -7.41 -1.63 5.78
C LEU A 159 -7.15 -1.14 7.21
N ALA A 160 -8.16 -1.09 8.08
CA ALA A 160 -7.98 -0.71 9.48
C ALA A 160 -7.02 -1.68 10.22
N ALA A 161 -7.11 -2.99 9.95
CA ALA A 161 -6.17 -3.97 10.52
C ALA A 161 -4.72 -3.75 10.05
N VAL A 162 -4.51 -3.35 8.79
CA VAL A 162 -3.16 -2.97 8.32
C VAL A 162 -2.70 -1.69 9.00
N VAL A 163 -3.54 -0.65 9.09
CA VAL A 163 -3.22 0.60 9.80
C VAL A 163 -2.82 0.31 11.26
N ARG A 164 -3.49 -0.63 11.93
CA ARG A 164 -3.11 -1.08 13.28
C ARG A 164 -1.65 -1.56 13.33
N THR A 165 -1.20 -2.33 12.34
CA THR A 165 0.20 -2.78 12.26
C THR A 165 1.18 -1.66 11.93
N ILE A 166 0.75 -0.59 11.25
CA ILE A 166 1.58 0.60 10.99
C ILE A 166 1.86 1.34 12.31
N LEU A 167 0.89 1.44 13.21
CA LEU A 167 1.09 2.04 14.53
C LEU A 167 2.10 1.28 15.40
N GLY A 168 2.21 -0.03 15.20
CA GLY A 168 3.20 -0.90 15.84
C GLY A 168 4.58 -0.93 15.16
N PHE A 169 4.77 -0.23 14.04
CA PHE A 169 6.04 -0.23 13.33
C PHE A 169 7.07 0.64 14.05
N ASP A 170 8.13 0.01 14.56
CA ASP A 170 9.11 0.60 15.48
C ASP A 170 10.57 0.48 14.98
N HIS A 171 10.75 0.37 13.66
CA HIS A 171 12.08 0.15 13.07
C HIS A 171 13.02 1.36 13.33
N PRO A 172 14.12 1.18 14.09
CA PRO A 172 14.91 2.31 14.62
C PRO A 172 15.74 3.05 13.58
N GLN A 173 15.93 2.49 12.38
CA GLN A 173 16.67 3.12 11.29
C GLN A 173 15.76 3.98 10.38
N ASP A 174 14.45 3.99 10.62
CA ASP A 174 13.50 4.84 9.91
C ASP A 174 13.10 6.05 10.79
N PRO A 175 13.50 7.28 10.41
CA PRO A 175 13.16 8.47 11.18
C PRO A 175 11.65 8.68 11.40
N GLU A 176 10.81 8.35 10.41
CA GLU A 176 9.35 8.48 10.55
C GLU A 176 8.78 7.42 11.51
N ALA A 177 9.39 6.23 11.59
CA ALA A 177 8.99 5.22 12.58
C ALA A 177 9.36 5.67 13.99
N VAL A 178 10.56 6.24 14.17
CA VAL A 178 10.98 6.82 15.46
C VAL A 178 10.03 7.93 15.89
N GLU A 179 9.73 8.88 15.00
CA GLU A 179 8.79 9.98 15.27
C GLU A 179 7.38 9.48 15.61
N LEU A 180 6.88 8.46 14.88
CA LEU A 180 5.59 7.84 15.15
C LEU A 180 5.56 7.27 16.58
N GLN A 181 6.57 6.47 16.95
CA GLN A 181 6.64 5.87 18.28
C GLN A 181 6.79 6.92 19.39
N GLU A 182 7.54 7.99 19.17
CA GLU A 182 7.64 9.12 20.11
C GLU A 182 6.30 9.85 20.29
N THR A 183 5.57 10.07 19.19
CA THR A 183 4.25 10.70 19.22
C THR A 183 3.26 9.84 20.00
N ILE A 184 3.29 8.51 19.78
CA ILE A 184 2.46 7.55 20.53
C ILE A 184 2.81 7.57 22.02
N ARG A 185 4.10 7.57 22.39
CA ARG A 185 4.51 7.64 23.80
C ARG A 185 4.08 8.95 24.48
N ALA A 186 4.07 10.06 23.74
CA ALA A 186 3.72 11.37 24.28
C ALA A 186 2.20 11.62 24.38
N GLY A 187 1.40 11.05 23.47
CA GLY A 187 -0.01 11.39 23.33
C GLY A 187 -0.99 10.22 23.15
N GLY A 188 -0.50 8.98 23.11
CA GLY A 188 -1.29 7.78 22.84
C GLY A 188 -1.52 7.50 21.35
N GLU A 189 -1.92 6.26 21.05
CA GLU A 189 -2.16 5.79 19.67
C GLU A 189 -3.28 6.58 18.98
N ARG A 190 -4.36 6.92 19.71
CA ARG A 190 -5.51 7.68 19.19
C ARG A 190 -5.08 9.02 18.60
N ARG A 191 -4.42 9.84 19.41
CA ARG A 191 -3.95 11.16 19.01
C ARG A 191 -2.93 11.10 17.88
N ALA A 192 -2.01 10.13 17.93
CA ALA A 192 -1.02 9.93 16.87
C ALA A 192 -1.69 9.56 15.54
N LEU A 193 -2.62 8.59 15.56
CA LEU A 193 -3.36 8.17 14.38
C LEU A 193 -4.16 9.33 13.79
N ALA A 194 -5.00 9.98 14.60
CA ALA A 194 -5.84 11.11 14.17
C ALA A 194 -5.00 12.21 13.49
N ARG A 195 -3.88 12.60 14.13
CA ARG A 195 -2.95 13.61 13.61
C ARG A 195 -2.39 13.23 12.23
N TYR A 196 -1.87 12.02 12.07
CA TYR A 196 -1.20 11.63 10.82
C TYR A 196 -2.18 11.18 9.73
N ALA A 197 -3.34 10.67 10.12
CA ALA A 197 -4.45 10.36 9.23
C ALA A 197 -5.20 11.61 8.73
N GLY A 198 -5.03 12.76 9.40
CA GLY A 198 -5.75 13.99 9.07
C GLY A 198 -7.24 13.90 9.38
N VAL A 199 -7.60 13.24 10.47
CA VAL A 199 -8.99 13.08 10.94
C VAL A 199 -9.09 13.48 12.41
N GLU A 200 -10.32 13.73 12.90
CA GLU A 200 -10.57 14.00 14.30
C GLU A 200 -10.35 12.76 15.19
N GLU A 201 -10.01 12.95 16.46
CA GLU A 201 -9.73 11.85 17.40
C GLU A 201 -10.95 10.96 17.70
N ASP A 202 -12.16 11.50 17.56
CA ASP A 202 -13.44 10.80 17.71
C ASP A 202 -13.98 10.26 16.38
N HIS A 203 -13.21 10.35 15.29
CA HIS A 203 -13.63 9.82 14.01
C HIS A 203 -13.78 8.28 14.08
N PRO A 204 -14.87 7.69 13.56
CA PRO A 204 -15.13 6.24 13.70
C PRO A 204 -14.03 5.33 13.14
N LEU A 205 -13.26 5.79 12.14
CA LEU A 205 -12.07 5.07 11.65
C LEU A 205 -11.01 4.86 12.76
N VAL A 206 -10.85 5.83 13.65
CA VAL A 206 -9.86 5.77 14.73
C VAL A 206 -10.24 4.67 15.71
N ASP A 207 -11.52 4.62 16.12
CA ASP A 207 -12.05 3.53 16.95
C ASP A 207 -11.88 2.19 16.24
N LEU A 208 -12.29 2.13 14.97
CA LEU A 208 -12.20 0.93 14.16
C LEU A 208 -10.80 0.36 14.11
N VAL A 209 -9.76 1.20 13.99
CA VAL A 209 -8.35 0.78 14.00
C VAL A 209 -7.91 0.32 15.38
N LEU A 210 -8.23 1.05 16.44
CA LEU A 210 -7.75 0.75 17.79
C LEU A 210 -8.40 -0.48 18.41
N GLU A 211 -9.61 -0.83 17.98
CA GLU A 211 -10.29 -2.07 18.37
C GLU A 211 -9.73 -3.33 17.68
N ARG A 212 -8.97 -3.18 16.58
CA ARG A 212 -8.36 -4.34 15.91
C ARG A 212 -7.25 -4.92 16.78
N SER A 213 -7.28 -6.24 16.96
CA SER A 213 -6.19 -6.96 17.59
C SER A 213 -4.91 -6.78 16.78
N ASP A 214 -3.82 -6.47 17.49
CA ASP A 214 -2.48 -6.40 16.91
C ASP A 214 -2.02 -7.81 16.50
N PRO A 215 -1.77 -8.09 15.20
CA PRO A 215 -1.29 -9.40 14.72
C PRO A 215 0.06 -9.81 15.32
N ALA A 216 0.83 -8.87 15.89
CA ALA A 216 2.09 -9.13 16.58
C ALA A 216 1.91 -9.72 17.98
N ARG A 217 0.69 -9.71 18.53
CA ARG A 217 0.39 -10.08 19.93
C ARG A 217 -0.48 -11.33 20.07
N GLY A 218 -0.73 -12.05 18.97
CA GLY A 218 -1.54 -13.27 18.90
C GLY A 218 -0.74 -14.53 18.58
#